data_AF-S3C179-F1
#
_entry.id   AF-S3C179-F1
#
_cell.length_a   1.000
_cell.length_b   1.000
_cell.length_c   1.000
_cell.angle_alpha   90.00
_cell.angle_beta   90.00
_cell.angle_gamma   90.00
#
_symmetry.space_group_name_H-M   'P 1'
#
loop_
_entity.id
_entity.type
_entity.pdbx_description
1 polymer ?
#
loop_
_entity_poly.entity_id
_entity_poly.type
_entity_poly.pdbx_seq_one_letter_code
_entity_poly.pdbx_strand_id
1 'polypeptide(L)' 'MWRIGQRVRDRTTGKEGEIIRITLPSPLIYRLRLDDDDVPLVVYRYDHQLDVPSSRGGTAPQDRRG' A
#
# COMPACT_ATOMS: atom_id res chain seq x y z
N MET A 1 -6.91 -11.84 -0.03
CA MET A 1 -7.99 -10.92 -0.49
C MET A 1 -7.93 -9.66 0.33
N TRP A 2 -7.75 -8.52 -0.34
CA TRP A 2 -7.60 -7.22 0.30
C TRP A 2 -8.95 -6.58 0.63
N ARG A 3 -8.95 -5.54 1.47
CA ARG A 3 -10.16 -4.85 1.95
C ARG A 3 -10.09 -3.35 1.68
N ILE A 4 -11.25 -2.71 1.53
CA ILE A 4 -11.34 -1.24 1.56
C ILE A 4 -10.82 -0.75 2.92
N GLY A 5 -10.04 0.33 2.92
CA GLY A 5 -9.34 0.84 4.10
C GLY A 5 -7.97 0.22 4.35
N GLN A 6 -7.62 -0.87 3.64
CA GLN A 6 -6.35 -1.55 3.88
C GLN A 6 -5.19 -0.80 3.24
N ARG A 7 -4.11 -0.64 4.01
CA ARG A 7 -2.82 -0.14 3.56
C ARG A 7 -2.08 -1.21 2.77
N VAL A 8 -1.61 -0.84 1.59
CA VAL A 8 -0.89 -1.73 0.65
C VAL A 8 0.25 -0.98 -0.03
N ARG A 9 1.20 -1.74 -0.56
CA ARG A 9 2.24 -1.23 -1.45
C ARG A 9 1.92 -1.62 -2.90
N ASP A 10 1.94 -0.64 -3.80
CA ASP A 10 1.85 -0.86 -5.24
C ASP A 10 3.20 -1.35 -5.77
N ARG A 11 3.27 -2.61 -6.25
CA ARG A 11 4.49 -3.19 -6.82
C ARG A 11 4.94 -2.51 -8.11
N THR A 12 4.03 -1.89 -8.85
CA THR A 12 4.34 -1.23 -10.12
C THR A 12 5.10 0.08 -9.91
N THR A 13 4.72 0.86 -8.90
CA THR A 13 5.35 2.17 -8.62
C THR A 13 6.27 2.15 -7.40
N GLY A 14 6.18 1.11 -6.57
CA GLY A 14 6.87 1.01 -5.28
C GLY A 14 6.23 1.83 -4.16
N LYS A 15 5.23 2.66 -4.46
CA LYS A 15 4.55 3.57 -3.53
C LYS A 15 3.55 2.84 -2.64
N GLU A 16 3.28 3.42 -1.48
CA GLU A 16 2.24 2.92 -0.58
C GLU A 16 0.94 3.69 -0.77
N GLY A 17 -0.17 3.10 -0.33
CA GLY A 17 -1.48 3.72 -0.41
C GLY A 17 -2.56 2.92 0.29
N GLU A 18 -3.79 3.40 0.15
CA GLU A 18 -4.98 2.81 0.75
C GLU A 18 -5.96 2.35 -0.33
N ILE A 19 -6.56 1.18 -0.15
CA ILE A 19 -7.62 0.70 -1.03
C ILE A 19 -8.92 1.45 -0.71
N ILE A 20 -9.43 2.18 -1.69
CA ILE A 20 -10.66 2.99 -1.56
C ILE A 20 -11.88 2.37 -2.25
N ARG A 21 -11.68 1.40 -3.14
CA ARG A 21 -12.75 0.64 -3.80
C ARG A 21 -12.25 -0.71 -4.30
N ILE A 22 -13.15 -1.70 -4.28
CA ILE A 22 -12.97 -3.01 -4.90
C ILE A 22 -14.10 -3.19 -5.91
N THR A 23 -13.77 -3.52 -7.16
CA THR A 23 -14.73 -3.75 -8.24
C THR A 23 -14.87 -5.26 -8.50
N LEU A 24 -16.12 -5.72 -8.57
CA LEU A 24 -16.56 -7.10 -8.89
C LEU A 24 -17.25 -7.13 -10.26
N PRO A 25 -17.43 -8.31 -10.90
CA PRO A 25 -16.98 -9.66 -10.52
C PRO A 25 -15.50 -9.91 -10.86
N SER A 26 -15.01 -11.15 -10.65
CA SER A 26 -13.61 -11.53 -10.91
C SER A 26 -13.20 -11.29 -12.38
N PRO A 27 -11.97 -10.78 -12.66
CA PRO A 27 -10.90 -10.47 -11.71
C PRO A 27 -11.18 -9.21 -10.87
N LEU A 28 -10.81 -9.26 -9.59
CA LEU A 28 -10.94 -8.11 -8.70
C LEU A 28 -10.01 -6.98 -9.14
N ILE A 29 -10.58 -5.78 -9.29
CA ILE A 29 -9.80 -4.55 -9.51
C ILE A 29 -9.86 -3.71 -8.23
N TYR A 30 -8.70 -3.37 -7.71
CA TYR A 30 -8.52 -2.53 -6.53
C TYR A 30 -8.20 -1.11 -6.96
N ARG A 31 -8.95 -0.13 -6.46
CA ARG A 31 -8.66 1.29 -6.62
C ARG A 31 -7.90 1.77 -5.40
N LEU A 32 -6.69 2.26 -5.60
CA LEU A 32 -5.82 2.75 -4.54
C LEU A 32 -5.73 4.26 -4.60
N ARG A 33 -5.77 4.91 -3.44
CA ARG A 33 -5.25 6.26 -3.26
C ARG A 33 -3.81 6.13 -2.77
N LEU A 34 -2.85 6.57 -3.58
CA LEU A 34 -1.44 6.54 -3.21
C LEU A 34 -1.11 7.70 -2.27
N ASP A 35 -0.18 7.44 -1.36
CA ASP A 35 0.46 8.45 -0.54
C ASP A 35 1.54 9.09 -1.39
N ASP A 36 1.19 10.21 -1.99
CA ASP A 36 2.08 11.06 -2.75
C ASP A 36 1.86 12.48 -2.22
N ASP A 37 2.95 13.09 -1.74
CA ASP A 37 2.91 14.34 -0.97
C ASP A 37 2.44 15.53 -1.83
N ASP A 38 2.60 15.45 -3.15
CA ASP A 38 2.35 16.58 -4.05
C ASP A 38 0.99 16.50 -4.76
N VAL A 39 0.51 15.30 -5.09
CA VAL A 39 -0.75 15.12 -5.83
C VAL A 39 -1.49 13.87 -5.37
N PRO A 40 -2.79 13.96 -4.98
CA PRO A 40 -3.57 12.78 -4.66
C PRO A 40 -3.74 11.91 -5.92
N LEU A 41 -2.92 10.87 -6.02
CA LEU A 41 -2.90 9.96 -7.17
C LEU A 41 -3.78 8.74 -6.90
N VAL A 42 -4.68 8.45 -7.85
CA VAL A 42 -5.55 7.30 -7.78
C VAL A 42 -5.22 6.31 -8.89
N VAL A 43 -4.91 5.08 -8.53
CA VAL A 43 -4.51 4.02 -9.47
C VAL A 43 -5.40 2.79 -9.35
N TYR A 44 -5.42 1.98 -10.40
CA TYR A 44 -6.13 0.71 -10.45
C TYR A 44 -5.13 -0.44 -10.53
N ARG A 45 -5.31 -1.47 -9.70
CA ARG A 45 -4.40 -2.61 -9.58
C ARG A 45 -5.14 -3.93 -9.43
N TYR A 46 -4.51 -4.99 -9.93
CA TYR A 46 -4.88 -6.37 -9.65
C TYR A 46 -4.18 -6.88 -8.39
N ASP A 47 -4.68 -7.99 -7.85
CA ASP A 47 -4.18 -8.61 -6.61
C ASP A 47 -2.66 -8.84 -6.61
N HIS A 48 -2.11 -9.38 -7.71
CA HIS A 48 -0.68 -9.68 -7.84
C HIS A 48 0.23 -8.44 -7.90
N GLN A 49 -0.36 -7.25 -8.06
CA GLN A 49 0.36 -5.97 -8.09
C GLN A 49 0.37 -5.29 -6.73
N LEU A 50 -0.28 -5.87 -5.73
CA LEU A 50 -0.32 -5.37 -4.35
C LEU A 50 0.59 -6.20 -3.46
N ASP A 51 1.23 -5.53 -2.53
CA ASP A 51 2.09 -6.14 -1.51
C ASP A 51 1.80 -5.55 -0.13
N VAL A 52 2.29 -6.20 0.91
CA VAL A 52 2.22 -5.70 2.27
C VAL A 52 3.13 -4.46 2.38
N PRO A 53 2.69 -3.37 3.05
CA PRO A 53 3.53 -2.20 3.30
C PRO A 53 4.85 -2.58 3.96
N SER A 54 5.95 -1.93 3.58
CA SER A 54 7.24 -2.22 4.18
C SER A 54 7.34 -1.49 5.51
N SER A 55 7.43 -2.22 6.62
CA SER A 55 7.68 -1.64 7.95
C SER A 55 9.11 -1.09 8.05
N ARG A 56 9.43 -0.01 7.32
CA ARG A 56 10.71 0.69 7.46
C ARG A 56 10.57 1.70 8.61
N GLY A 57 10.82 1.23 9.83
CA GLY A 57 10.78 2.07 11.02
C GLY A 57 10.97 1.27 12.30
N GLY A 58 12.14 0.66 12.47
CA GLY A 58 12.50 -0.11 13.66
C GLY A 58 14.00 -0.23 13.82
N THR A 59 14.73 0.88 13.66
CA THR A 59 16.05 1.00 14.26
C THR A 59 15.83 1.00 15.77
N ALA A 60 15.98 -0.14 16.43
CA ALA A 60 16.10 -0.16 17.88
C ALA A 60 17.38 0.63 18.22
N PRO A 61 17.33 1.70 19.04
CA PRO A 61 18.54 2.29 19.59
C PRO A 61 19.19 1.22 20.47
N GLN A 62 20.33 0.68 20.04
CA GLN A 62 21.16 -0.14 20.91
C GLN A 62 21.67 0.79 22.03
N ASP A 63 21.10 0.57 23.21
CA ASP A 63 21.30 1.27 24.46
C ASP A 63 22.81 1.52 24.72
N ARG A 64 23.19 2.80 24.85
CA ARG A 64 24.48 3.21 25.43
C ARG A 64 24.45 2.93 26.94
N ARG A 65 24.87 1.74 27.37
CA ARG A 65 25.31 1.42 28.75
C ARG A 65 26.30 0.25 28.66
N GLY A 66 27.53 0.31 29.15
CA GLY A 66 28.29 1.32 29.89
C GLY A 66 29.75 0.88 29.97
#